data_AF-A0A3B9T2Q4-F1
#
_entry.id   AF-A0A3B9T2Q4-F1
#
_cell.length_a   1.000
_cell.length_b   1.000
_cell.length_c   1.000
_cell.angle_alpha   90.00
_cell.angle_beta   90.00
_cell.angle_gamma   90.00
#
_symmetry.space_group_name_H-M   'P 1'
#
loop_
_entity.id
_entity.type
_entity.pdbx_description
1 polymer ?
#
loop_
_entity_poly.entity_id
_entity_poly.type
_entity_poly.pdbx_seq_one_letter_code
_entity_poly.pdbx_strand_id
1 'polypeptide(L)'
;MKNRTNISFAVKAAVSIALSGIVMIPASLCASAANVSASATSFNSSWERYKEVSDGDGCLTYGFNTWATDEDYAWARHDTNSHYASLYNGSGWHTGSAKSGGKLSRVDVTHKGNSVSYYMYY
;
A
#
# COMPACT_ATOMS: atom_id res chain seq x y z
N MET A 1 52.56 71.94 -1.31
CA MET A 1 53.13 71.38 -0.08
C MET A 1 52.61 69.96 0.10
N LYS A 2 53.52 68.99 0.19
CA LYS A 2 53.24 67.57 0.46
C LYS A 2 53.02 67.38 1.96
N ASN A 3 51.90 66.80 2.38
CA ASN A 3 51.82 66.07 3.64
C ASN A 3 51.55 64.59 3.32
N ARG A 4 52.65 63.84 3.20
CA ARG A 4 52.74 62.45 3.62
C ARG A 4 52.85 62.52 5.16
N THR A 5 52.39 61.61 6.01
CA THR A 5 52.49 60.15 6.09
C THR A 5 51.89 59.83 7.51
N ASN A 6 51.43 58.66 7.95
CA ASN A 6 52.19 57.42 8.11
C ASN A 6 51.50 56.44 9.10
N ILE A 7 51.81 55.14 8.95
CA ILE A 7 51.94 54.08 9.98
C ILE A 7 50.63 53.37 10.45
N SER A 8 50.48 52.04 10.56
CA SER A 8 51.18 50.86 9.99
C SER A 8 50.53 49.53 10.46
N PHE A 9 50.74 48.45 9.66
CA PHE A 9 50.80 46.99 9.95
C PHE A 9 49.68 46.24 10.73
N ALA A 10 49.03 45.29 10.04
CA ALA A 10 48.77 43.94 10.56
C ALA A 10 48.65 42.91 9.41
N VAL A 11 49.46 41.85 9.50
CA VAL A 11 49.46 40.65 8.66
C VAL A 11 48.38 39.68 9.19
N LYS A 12 47.59 39.03 8.31
CA LYS A 12 47.29 37.57 8.35
C LYS A 12 46.17 37.13 7.37
N ALA A 13 46.57 36.21 6.48
CA ALA A 13 45.93 34.97 6.02
C ALA A 13 44.41 34.88 5.76
N ALA A 14 44.11 34.47 4.51
CA ALA A 14 43.22 33.40 4.03
C ALA A 14 41.79 33.25 4.60
N VAL A 15 40.83 32.95 3.72
CA VAL A 15 40.06 31.67 3.70
C VAL A 15 39.01 31.72 2.59
N SER A 16 39.05 30.69 1.73
CA SER A 16 38.07 30.35 0.70
C SER A 16 36.81 29.75 1.33
N ILE A 17 35.60 30.04 0.81
CA ILE A 17 34.43 29.17 1.00
C ILE A 17 33.67 29.08 -0.32
N ALA A 18 33.83 27.95 -1.01
CA ALA A 18 32.92 27.52 -2.06
C ALA A 18 31.64 27.00 -1.39
N LEU A 19 30.51 27.62 -1.69
CA LEU A 19 29.21 27.19 -1.17
C LEU A 19 28.66 26.08 -2.07
N SER A 20 29.03 24.84 -1.78
CA SER A 20 28.45 23.64 -2.40
C SER A 20 26.99 23.52 -1.96
N GLY A 21 26.06 23.84 -2.87
CA GLY A 21 24.64 23.54 -2.69
C GLY A 21 24.42 22.03 -2.67
N ILE A 22 24.01 21.50 -1.52
CA ILE A 22 23.55 20.12 -1.41
C ILE A 22 22.19 20.02 -2.09
N VAL A 23 22.14 19.32 -3.23
CA VAL A 23 20.89 18.90 -3.86
C VAL A 23 20.30 17.79 -3.00
N MET A 24 19.23 18.06 -2.26
CA MET A 24 18.40 17.00 -1.66
C MET A 24 17.59 16.34 -2.77
N ILE A 25 17.95 15.12 -3.14
CA ILE A 25 17.08 14.24 -3.92
C ILE A 25 16.11 13.59 -2.91
N PRO A 26 14.77 13.76 -3.03
CA PRO A 26 13.86 13.04 -2.18
C PRO A 26 13.99 11.54 -2.47
N ALA A 27 14.31 10.75 -1.44
CA ALA A 27 14.26 9.29 -1.54
C ALA A 27 12.79 8.87 -1.56
N SER A 28 12.34 8.28 -2.67
CA SER A 28 11.04 7.60 -2.71
C SER A 28 11.11 6.38 -1.80
N LEU A 29 10.34 6.39 -0.70
CA LEU A 29 10.11 5.18 0.10
C LEU A 29 9.17 4.29 -0.69
N CYS A 30 9.65 3.14 -1.15
CA CYS A 30 8.78 2.11 -1.71
C CYS A 30 7.92 1.54 -0.58
N ALA A 31 6.63 1.91 -0.52
CA ALA A 31 5.68 1.25 0.36
C ALA A 31 5.33 -0.13 -0.23
N SER A 32 5.75 -1.21 0.44
CA SER A 32 5.25 -2.55 0.15
C SER A 32 4.00 -2.80 1.00
N ALA A 33 2.83 -2.89 0.36
CA ALA A 33 1.62 -3.36 1.05
C ALA A 33 1.77 -4.86 1.35
N ALA A 34 1.51 -5.26 2.59
CA ALA A 34 1.41 -6.67 2.92
C ALA A 34 0.10 -7.20 2.36
N ASN A 35 0.04 -8.50 2.07
CA ASN A 35 -1.18 -9.10 1.58
C ASN A 35 -1.39 -10.52 2.10
N VAL A 36 -2.65 -10.89 2.20
CA VAL A 36 -3.08 -12.27 2.38
C VAL A 36 -3.89 -12.66 1.15
N SER A 37 -3.66 -13.86 0.63
CA SER A 37 -4.33 -14.36 -0.57
C SER A 37 -4.84 -15.79 -0.42
N ALA A 38 -5.90 -16.11 -1.17
CA ALA A 38 -6.46 -17.45 -1.28
C ALA A 38 -6.97 -17.68 -2.72
N SER A 39 -7.25 -18.93 -3.07
CA SER A 39 -7.80 -19.28 -4.38
C SER A 39 -8.79 -20.44 -4.30
N ALA A 40 -9.74 -20.49 -5.23
CA ALA A 40 -10.69 -21.57 -5.37
C ALA A 40 -10.90 -21.94 -6.85
N THR A 41 -11.25 -23.21 -7.09
CA THR A 41 -11.49 -23.79 -8.43
C THR A 41 -12.79 -24.61 -8.51
N SER A 42 -13.63 -24.57 -7.48
CA SER A 42 -14.89 -25.31 -7.41
C SER A 42 -16.03 -24.38 -7.02
N PHE A 43 -17.02 -24.28 -7.89
CA PHE A 43 -18.12 -23.30 -7.81
C PHE A 43 -19.48 -23.95 -8.08
N ASN A 44 -19.62 -25.22 -7.69
CA ASN A 44 -20.86 -26.00 -7.93
C ASN A 44 -21.92 -25.79 -6.83
N SER A 45 -21.54 -25.19 -5.70
CA SER A 45 -22.40 -24.95 -4.54
C SER A 45 -21.85 -23.80 -3.72
N SER A 46 -22.71 -23.10 -2.98
CA SER A 46 -22.25 -22.03 -2.08
C SER A 46 -21.26 -22.52 -1.03
N TRP A 47 -20.26 -21.70 -0.73
CA TRP A 47 -19.29 -21.94 0.34
C TRP A 47 -18.66 -20.63 0.81
N GLU A 48 -18.19 -20.63 2.05
CA GLU A 48 -17.43 -19.53 2.66
C GLU A 48 -16.19 -20.08 3.34
N ARG A 49 -15.10 -19.31 3.30
CA ARG A 49 -13.84 -19.61 3.95
C ARG A 49 -13.25 -18.35 4.56
N TYR A 50 -12.28 -18.56 5.43
CA TYR A 50 -11.63 -17.52 6.19
C TYR A 50 -10.12 -17.75 6.19
N LYS A 51 -9.36 -16.67 6.14
CA LYS A 51 -7.90 -16.70 6.26
C LYS A 51 -7.41 -15.51 7.08
N GLU A 52 -6.66 -15.82 8.14
CA GLU A 52 -6.06 -14.80 8.99
C GLU A 52 -4.81 -14.21 8.34
N VAL A 53 -4.56 -12.97 8.70
CA VAL A 53 -3.28 -12.31 8.50
C VAL A 53 -2.26 -12.89 9.49
N SER A 54 -0.99 -12.95 9.10
CA SER A 54 0.08 -13.56 9.91
C SER A 54 0.34 -12.88 11.26
N ASP A 55 -0.04 -11.61 11.41
CA ASP A 55 0.07 -10.87 12.68
C ASP A 55 -1.12 -11.10 13.62
N GLY A 56 -2.20 -11.73 13.14
CA GLY A 56 -3.43 -11.98 13.90
C GLY A 56 -4.41 -10.79 13.96
N ASP A 57 -4.07 -9.63 13.39
CA ASP A 57 -4.85 -8.40 13.50
C ASP A 57 -5.79 -8.18 12.30
N GLY A 58 -5.90 -9.16 11.41
CA GLY A 58 -6.72 -9.04 10.22
C GLY A 58 -7.14 -10.36 9.61
N CYS A 59 -8.11 -10.27 8.71
CA CYS A 59 -8.67 -11.43 8.06
C CYS A 59 -9.32 -11.15 6.71
N LEU A 60 -9.27 -12.19 5.88
CA LEU A 60 -9.95 -12.30 4.60
C LEU A 60 -11.06 -13.36 4.71
N THR A 61 -12.30 -12.92 4.66
CA THR A 61 -13.46 -13.80 4.42
C THR A 61 -13.71 -13.83 2.91
N TYR A 62 -13.88 -15.01 2.34
CA TYR A 62 -14.08 -15.16 0.89
C TYR A 62 -14.96 -16.35 0.59
N GLY A 63 -15.68 -16.28 -0.52
CA GLY A 63 -16.69 -17.28 -0.81
C GLY A 63 -17.26 -17.21 -2.21
N PHE A 64 -18.14 -18.17 -2.45
CA PHE A 64 -18.99 -18.26 -3.62
C PHE A 64 -20.44 -18.48 -3.16
N ASN A 65 -21.40 -17.75 -3.74
CA ASN A 65 -22.80 -17.85 -3.38
C ASN A 65 -23.73 -17.97 -4.60
N THR A 66 -24.51 -19.06 -4.68
CA THR A 66 -25.42 -19.32 -5.81
C THR A 66 -26.78 -18.63 -5.71
N TRP A 67 -27.06 -17.89 -4.63
CA TRP A 67 -28.43 -17.41 -4.36
C TRP A 67 -28.96 -16.34 -5.32
N ALA A 68 -28.09 -15.46 -5.83
CA ALA A 68 -28.51 -14.35 -6.70
C ALA A 68 -28.02 -14.52 -8.15
N THR A 69 -26.71 -14.47 -8.36
CA THR A 69 -26.09 -14.47 -9.69
C THR A 69 -24.80 -15.29 -9.74
N ASP A 70 -24.68 -16.34 -8.93
CA ASP A 70 -23.41 -17.04 -8.73
C ASP A 70 -22.30 -16.02 -8.37
N GLU A 71 -22.30 -15.52 -7.15
CA GLU A 71 -21.47 -14.38 -6.73
C GLU A 71 -20.15 -14.86 -6.12
N ASP A 72 -19.03 -14.36 -6.63
CA ASP A 72 -17.73 -14.37 -5.95
C ASP A 72 -17.67 -13.21 -4.97
N TYR A 73 -17.20 -13.44 -3.74
CA TYR A 73 -17.01 -12.35 -2.79
C TYR A 73 -15.70 -12.44 -1.99
N ALA A 74 -15.18 -11.27 -1.65
CA ALA A 74 -14.07 -11.09 -0.72
C ALA A 74 -14.36 -9.93 0.22
N TRP A 75 -14.24 -10.18 1.52
CA TRP A 75 -14.35 -9.19 2.58
C TRP A 75 -13.06 -9.17 3.38
N ALA A 76 -12.51 -7.98 3.58
CA ALA A 76 -11.27 -7.75 4.29
C ALA A 76 -11.54 -6.90 5.52
N ARG A 77 -10.97 -7.31 6.64
CA ARG A 77 -10.92 -6.55 7.89
C ARG A 77 -9.50 -6.56 8.41
N HIS A 78 -9.02 -5.42 8.86
CA HIS A 78 -7.84 -5.31 9.72
C HIS A 78 -8.19 -4.39 10.88
N ASP A 79 -7.70 -4.68 12.08
CA ASP A 79 -8.04 -3.91 13.28
C ASP A 79 -7.30 -2.56 13.35
N THR A 80 -6.06 -2.49 12.86
CA THR A 80 -5.20 -1.29 12.95
C THR A 80 -4.92 -0.65 11.59
N ASN A 81 -4.49 -1.45 10.59
CA ASN A 81 -4.01 -0.94 9.31
C ASN A 81 -5.14 -0.55 8.33
N SER A 82 -4.81 0.37 7.42
CA SER A 82 -5.66 0.65 6.27
C SER A 82 -5.63 -0.55 5.34
N HIS A 83 -6.80 -1.05 4.93
CA HIS A 83 -6.89 -2.29 4.17
C HIS A 83 -8.00 -2.23 3.11
N TYR A 84 -7.94 -3.15 2.14
CA TYR A 84 -9.02 -3.37 1.17
C TYR A 84 -9.08 -4.82 0.69
N ALA A 85 -10.28 -5.22 0.29
CA ALA A 85 -10.56 -6.50 -0.33
C ALA A 85 -10.41 -6.38 -1.86
N SER A 86 -9.88 -7.43 -2.49
CA SER A 86 -9.83 -7.54 -3.94
C SER A 86 -10.05 -8.99 -4.34
N LEU A 87 -10.63 -9.21 -5.52
CA LEU A 87 -10.67 -10.53 -6.12
C LEU A 87 -10.42 -10.45 -7.62
N TYR A 88 -9.86 -11.52 -8.17
CA TYR A 88 -9.63 -11.71 -9.59
C TYR A 88 -10.39 -12.94 -10.07
N ASN A 89 -11.26 -12.76 -11.05
CA ASN A 89 -11.95 -13.85 -11.72
C ASN A 89 -11.78 -13.72 -13.25
N GLY A 90 -12.52 -14.51 -14.02
CA GLY A 90 -12.47 -14.51 -15.48
C GLY A 90 -12.89 -13.18 -16.13
N SER A 91 -13.43 -12.22 -15.37
CA SER A 91 -13.73 -10.86 -15.83
C SER A 91 -12.66 -9.84 -15.47
N GLY A 92 -11.58 -10.26 -14.79
CA GLY A 92 -10.50 -9.38 -14.35
C GLY A 92 -10.54 -9.06 -12.86
N TRP A 93 -9.92 -7.94 -12.49
CA TRP A 93 -9.81 -7.46 -11.11
C TRP A 93 -11.03 -6.67 -10.65
N HIS A 94 -11.46 -6.95 -9.42
CA HIS A 94 -12.52 -6.24 -8.73
C HIS A 94 -12.03 -5.85 -7.34
N THR A 95 -12.06 -4.55 -7.02
CA THR A 95 -11.45 -4.03 -5.79
C THR A 95 -12.45 -3.22 -5.01
N GLY A 96 -12.60 -3.57 -3.73
CA GLY A 96 -13.40 -2.80 -2.77
C GLY A 96 -12.69 -1.52 -2.34
N SER A 97 -13.43 -0.59 -1.76
CA SER A 97 -12.85 0.66 -1.26
C SER A 97 -11.91 0.43 -0.08
N ALA A 98 -10.79 1.13 -0.04
CA ALA A 98 -9.92 1.17 1.13
C ALA A 98 -10.65 1.66 2.38
N LYS A 99 -10.35 1.01 3.51
CA LYS A 99 -10.93 1.27 4.81
C LYS A 99 -9.84 1.40 5.86
N SER A 100 -10.05 2.29 6.83
CA SER A 100 -9.23 2.36 8.04
C SER A 100 -9.42 1.12 8.92
N GLY A 101 -8.51 0.92 9.87
CA GLY A 101 -8.62 -0.12 10.89
C GLY A 101 -10.00 -0.20 11.55
N GLY A 102 -10.43 -1.43 11.87
CA GLY A 102 -11.69 -1.76 12.52
C GLY A 102 -12.93 -1.66 11.63
N LYS A 103 -12.78 -1.36 10.34
CA LYS A 103 -13.86 -1.32 9.35
C LYS A 103 -13.78 -2.54 8.42
N LEU A 104 -14.84 -2.76 7.64
CA LEU A 104 -14.93 -3.87 6.69
C LEU A 104 -14.89 -3.31 5.26
N SER A 105 -13.94 -3.77 4.46
CA SER A 105 -13.93 -3.60 3.00
C SER A 105 -14.61 -4.81 2.36
N ARG A 106 -15.45 -4.59 1.34
CA ARG A 106 -16.19 -5.65 0.65
C ARG A 106 -16.09 -5.50 -0.86
N VAL A 107 -16.05 -6.63 -1.55
CA VAL A 107 -16.30 -6.74 -2.98
C VAL A 107 -17.12 -8.01 -3.21
N ASP A 108 -18.21 -7.85 -3.93
CA ASP A 108 -19.19 -8.89 -4.26
C ASP A 108 -19.46 -8.74 -5.77
N VAL A 109 -19.20 -9.76 -6.58
CA VAL A 109 -19.32 -9.69 -8.05
C VAL A 109 -19.79 -11.01 -8.67
N THR A 110 -20.45 -10.92 -9.82
CA THR A 110 -20.83 -12.11 -10.60
C THR A 110 -19.62 -12.95 -10.96
N HIS A 111 -19.74 -14.25 -10.75
CA HIS A 111 -18.71 -15.24 -10.99
C HIS A 111 -18.39 -15.37 -12.47
N LYS A 112 -17.09 -15.57 -12.74
CA LYS A 112 -16.60 -15.80 -14.09
C LYS A 112 -15.35 -16.67 -14.07
N GLY A 113 -15.29 -17.62 -14.99
CA GLY A 113 -14.12 -18.48 -15.19
C GLY A 113 -14.12 -19.70 -14.27
N ASN A 114 -13.00 -20.41 -14.23
CA ASN A 114 -12.89 -21.68 -13.48
C ASN A 114 -12.01 -21.55 -12.24
N SER A 115 -11.45 -20.37 -12.01
CA SER A 115 -10.55 -20.07 -10.90
C SER A 115 -10.77 -18.64 -10.46
N VAL A 116 -10.80 -18.45 -9.15
CA VAL A 116 -10.94 -17.14 -8.53
C VAL A 116 -9.86 -17.00 -7.47
N SER A 117 -9.18 -15.86 -7.47
CA SER A 117 -8.19 -15.51 -6.47
C SER A 117 -8.68 -14.34 -5.63
N TYR A 118 -8.52 -14.45 -4.32
CA TYR A 118 -9.05 -13.52 -3.33
C TYR A 118 -7.90 -12.92 -2.55
N TYR A 119 -8.01 -11.64 -2.20
CA TYR A 119 -6.95 -10.87 -1.59
C TYR A 119 -7.49 -9.91 -0.54
N MET A 120 -6.68 -9.72 0.49
CA MET A 120 -6.70 -8.53 1.32
C MET A 120 -5.32 -7.90 1.27
N TYR A 121 -5.28 -6.59 1.03
CA TYR A 121 -4.08 -5.76 1.10
C TYR A 121 -4.18 -4.87 2.34
N TYR A 122 -3.08 -4.72 3.09
CA TYR A 122 -3.02 -3.97 4.34
C TYR A 122 -1.61 -3.44 4.64
#